data_AF-A0ABD6DEA9-F1
#
_entry.id   AF-A0ABD6DEA9-F1
#
_cell.length_a   1.000
_cell.length_b   1.000
_cell.length_c   1.000
_cell.angle_alpha   90.00
_cell.angle_beta   90.00
_cell.angle_gamma   90.00
#
_symmetry.space_group_name_H-M   'P 1'
#
loop_
_entity.id
_entity.type
_entity.pdbx_description
1 polymer ?
#
loop_
_entity_poly.entity_id
_entity_poly.type
_entity_poly.pdbx_seq_one_letter_code
_entity_poly.pdbx_strand_id
1 'polypeptide(L)'
;MSPTDDHTTRRLELAALVVANALPVVGVLALDWTVSTVLVLYWLETGVVLARGAVAGLFAGRPPATEAGLWAPFEDLADKRGGIDLPAGLPPVSPGNVPAVVGTLWVLLLLWPLGGVGLAVLGPDRLLAAGTAGTVALALVGIVLANAVDLADAVRSGRYTDRPVHAAIPRGRILGLLVLLLAAAAFANPPRDATVSGPPLVFVAVVGAKLLVDLGGLLAATGSVPRLSRLVDRAAESPTPAAVDVPDGEPTDRVRTDATAVRLRGVGLGLVYAVLPPSGLALLAGCFFAWVVAGPPGAVVVGVAVVGGSVLVRVLEQKVLYGHLEYRIYDEGVLAYDRLLDEPQWFVPRHDVVDTRTSDGLLGDRLGYGTGVLRLRRREGADARLVFLSDTERVLSSLGR
;
A
#
# COMPACT_ATOMS: atom_id res chain seq x y z
N MET A 1 -24.44 -14.05 -16.03
CA MET A 1 -24.78 -12.62 -15.97
C MET A 1 -25.53 -12.28 -17.26
N SER A 2 -26.79 -11.86 -17.16
CA SER A 2 -27.66 -11.62 -18.34
C SER A 2 -27.27 -10.30 -19.03
N PRO A 3 -27.40 -10.16 -20.37
CA PRO A 3 -27.15 -8.89 -21.08
C PRO A 3 -28.02 -7.71 -20.60
N THR A 4 -29.12 -7.97 -19.89
CA THR A 4 -29.97 -6.94 -19.26
C THR A 4 -29.37 -6.34 -17.99
N ASP A 5 -28.53 -7.08 -17.27
CA ASP A 5 -27.89 -6.61 -16.03
C ASP A 5 -26.80 -5.58 -16.32
N ASP A 6 -26.06 -5.77 -17.41
CA ASP A 6 -24.94 -4.90 -17.82
C ASP A 6 -25.42 -3.49 -18.20
N HIS A 7 -26.55 -3.39 -18.93
CA HIS A 7 -27.13 -2.08 -19.27
C HIS A 7 -27.64 -1.29 -18.06
N THR A 8 -28.20 -1.99 -17.05
CA THR A 8 -28.74 -1.35 -15.85
C THR A 8 -27.61 -0.84 -14.96
N THR A 9 -26.57 -1.65 -14.74
CA THR A 9 -25.37 -1.26 -13.98
C THR A 9 -24.66 -0.08 -14.62
N ARG A 10 -24.47 -0.08 -15.95
CA ARG A 10 -23.84 1.05 -16.67
C ARG A 10 -24.63 2.35 -16.54
N ARG A 11 -25.98 2.27 -16.57
CA ARG A 11 -26.84 3.45 -16.38
C ARG A 11 -26.72 4.01 -14.96
N LEU A 12 -26.64 3.13 -13.96
CA LEU A 12 -26.44 3.52 -12.57
C LEU A 12 -25.06 4.15 -12.34
N GLU A 13 -24.00 3.59 -12.92
CA GLU A 13 -22.64 4.15 -12.86
C GLU A 13 -22.56 5.53 -13.52
N LEU A 14 -23.18 5.69 -14.71
CA LEU A 14 -23.30 6.97 -15.39
C LEU A 14 -24.11 7.98 -14.57
N ALA A 15 -25.25 7.56 -14.00
CA ALA A 15 -26.07 8.43 -13.17
C ALA A 15 -25.32 8.88 -11.91
N ALA A 16 -24.62 7.96 -11.24
CA ALA A 16 -23.78 8.27 -10.08
C ALA A 16 -22.66 9.25 -10.45
N LEU A 17 -22.00 9.07 -11.59
CA LEU A 17 -20.98 9.98 -12.11
C LEU A 17 -21.54 11.39 -12.34
N VAL A 18 -22.70 11.49 -12.99
CA VAL A 18 -23.37 12.76 -13.27
C VAL A 18 -23.77 13.46 -11.97
N VAL A 19 -24.38 12.74 -11.03
CA VAL A 19 -24.78 13.29 -9.73
C VAL A 19 -23.56 13.78 -8.94
N ALA A 20 -22.49 12.99 -8.88
CA ALA A 20 -21.26 13.35 -8.18
C ALA A 20 -20.60 14.61 -8.75
N ASN A 21 -20.65 14.80 -10.07
CA ASN A 21 -20.07 15.97 -10.74
C ASN A 21 -21.04 17.18 -10.78
N ALA A 22 -22.34 16.97 -10.64
CA ALA A 22 -23.33 18.04 -10.53
C ALA A 22 -23.33 18.69 -9.14
N LEU A 23 -23.03 17.92 -8.09
CA LEU A 23 -23.07 18.39 -6.70
C LEU A 23 -22.24 19.68 -6.45
N PRO A 24 -20.98 19.81 -6.91
CA PRO A 24 -20.22 21.06 -6.79
C PRO A 24 -20.87 22.25 -7.50
N VAL A 25 -21.50 22.02 -8.65
CA VAL A 25 -22.17 23.07 -9.44
C VAL A 25 -23.44 23.52 -8.72
N VAL A 26 -24.26 22.57 -8.25
CA VAL A 26 -25.46 22.86 -7.45
C VAL A 26 -25.07 23.56 -6.15
N GLY A 27 -23.98 23.15 -5.52
CA GLY A 27 -23.44 23.77 -4.33
C GLY A 27 -23.18 25.27 -4.52
N VAL A 28 -22.49 25.64 -5.60
CA VAL A 28 -22.18 27.05 -5.90
C VAL A 28 -23.41 27.84 -6.31
N LEU A 29 -24.31 27.25 -7.12
CA LEU A 29 -25.45 27.97 -7.69
C LEU A 29 -26.66 28.08 -6.75
N ALA A 30 -26.81 27.15 -5.80
CA ALA A 30 -28.01 27.01 -4.98
C ALA A 30 -27.76 26.86 -3.48
N LEU A 31 -26.54 26.51 -3.05
CA LEU A 31 -26.20 26.30 -1.62
C LEU A 31 -25.17 27.33 -1.12
N ASP A 32 -24.94 28.40 -1.88
CA ASP A 32 -23.99 29.48 -1.57
C ASP A 32 -22.55 28.99 -1.30
N TRP A 33 -22.16 27.85 -1.89
CA TRP A 33 -20.79 27.36 -1.76
C TRP A 33 -19.83 28.29 -2.48
N THR A 34 -18.70 28.59 -1.84
CA THR A 34 -17.60 29.27 -2.50
C THR A 34 -16.73 28.26 -3.26
N VAL A 35 -15.88 28.77 -4.15
CA VAL A 35 -14.86 27.96 -4.82
C VAL A 35 -13.97 27.24 -3.79
N SER A 36 -13.60 27.93 -2.70
CA SER A 36 -12.83 27.35 -1.61
C SER A 36 -13.56 26.19 -0.93
N THR A 37 -14.86 26.30 -0.71
CA THR A 37 -15.68 25.22 -0.13
C THR A 37 -15.64 23.97 -1.00
N VAL A 38 -15.70 24.14 -2.33
CA VAL A 38 -15.57 23.03 -3.29
C VAL A 38 -14.16 22.44 -3.27
N LEU A 39 -13.12 23.27 -3.18
CA LEU A 39 -11.74 22.80 -3.04
C LEU A 39 -11.53 21.98 -1.75
N VAL A 40 -12.13 22.39 -0.63
CA VAL A 40 -12.11 21.64 0.64
C VAL A 40 -12.78 20.29 0.47
N LEU A 41 -13.95 20.22 -0.18
CA LEU A 41 -14.63 18.96 -0.44
C LEU A 41 -13.79 18.02 -1.30
N TYR A 42 -13.13 18.52 -2.35
CA TYR A 42 -12.24 17.69 -3.19
C TYR A 42 -10.99 17.23 -2.45
N TRP A 43 -10.42 18.05 -1.57
CA TRP A 43 -9.32 17.67 -0.70
C TRP A 43 -9.74 16.53 0.25
N LEU A 44 -10.90 16.66 0.91
CA LEU A 44 -11.47 15.62 1.79
C LEU A 44 -11.79 14.34 1.01
N GLU A 45 -12.47 14.47 -0.14
CA GLU A 45 -12.81 13.36 -1.03
C GLU A 45 -11.56 12.57 -1.42
N THR A 46 -10.47 13.28 -1.75
CA THR A 46 -9.23 12.61 -2.13
C THR A 46 -8.63 11.80 -0.98
N GLY A 47 -8.70 12.32 0.24
CA GLY A 47 -8.28 11.57 1.44
C GLY A 47 -9.09 10.29 1.62
N VAL A 48 -10.41 10.37 1.51
CA VAL A 48 -11.33 9.22 1.62
C VAL A 48 -11.06 8.18 0.52
N VAL A 49 -10.93 8.63 -0.73
CA VAL A 49 -10.71 7.77 -1.90
C VAL A 49 -9.35 7.05 -1.82
N LEU A 50 -8.29 7.74 -1.39
CA LEU A 50 -6.98 7.13 -1.17
C LEU A 50 -6.98 6.14 -0.01
N ALA A 51 -7.64 6.47 1.10
CA ALA A 51 -7.79 5.55 2.24
C ALA A 51 -8.55 4.29 1.84
N ARG A 52 -9.65 4.44 1.09
CA ARG A 52 -10.40 3.31 0.52
C ARG A 52 -9.52 2.47 -0.40
N GLY A 53 -8.77 3.09 -1.31
CA GLY A 53 -7.86 2.40 -2.22
C GLY A 53 -6.75 1.64 -1.49
N ALA A 54 -6.23 2.19 -0.39
CA ALA A 54 -5.26 1.51 0.47
C ALA A 54 -5.87 0.26 1.13
N VAL A 55 -7.10 0.34 1.65
CA VAL A 55 -7.81 -0.83 2.20
C VAL A 55 -8.10 -1.86 1.12
N ALA A 56 -8.63 -1.45 -0.03
CA ALA A 56 -8.91 -2.33 -1.16
C ALA A 56 -7.63 -3.01 -1.69
N GLY A 57 -6.50 -2.29 -1.68
CA GLY A 57 -5.20 -2.80 -2.12
C GLY A 57 -4.69 -3.98 -1.29
N LEU A 58 -5.09 -4.11 -0.02
CA LEU A 58 -4.72 -5.28 0.82
C LEU A 58 -5.32 -6.58 0.28
N PHE A 59 -6.50 -6.52 -0.36
CA PHE A 59 -7.23 -7.66 -0.90
C PHE A 59 -6.88 -7.98 -2.36
N ALA A 60 -5.94 -7.26 -2.96
CA ALA A 60 -5.56 -7.48 -4.35
C ALA A 60 -4.81 -8.82 -4.50
N GLY A 61 -5.15 -9.63 -5.51
CA GLY A 61 -4.51 -10.95 -5.65
C GLY A 61 -3.24 -10.97 -6.51
N ARG A 62 -2.82 -9.82 -7.07
CA ARG A 62 -1.58 -9.74 -7.86
C ARG A 62 -0.56 -8.78 -7.26
N PRO A 63 0.74 -9.11 -7.31
CA PRO A 63 1.79 -8.23 -6.84
C PRO A 63 1.76 -6.89 -7.60
N PRO A 64 2.30 -5.81 -6.99
CA PRO A 64 2.37 -4.50 -7.63
C PRO A 64 3.12 -4.57 -8.98
N ALA A 65 2.63 -3.88 -10.03
CA ALA A 65 3.24 -3.91 -11.38
C ALA A 65 4.60 -3.21 -11.47
N THR A 66 4.93 -2.45 -10.45
CA THR A 66 6.15 -1.66 -10.39
C THR A 66 6.86 -2.04 -9.12
N GLU A 67 8.17 -2.21 -9.20
CA GLU A 67 9.02 -2.30 -8.02
C GLU A 67 8.59 -1.22 -7.03
N ALA A 68 8.37 -1.64 -5.78
CA ALA A 68 8.05 -0.71 -4.71
C ALA A 68 9.12 0.39 -4.76
N GLY A 69 8.70 1.64 -4.93
CA GLY A 69 9.64 2.74 -5.11
C GLY A 69 10.67 2.73 -3.99
N LEU A 70 11.89 3.14 -4.33
CA LEU A 70 13.21 3.03 -3.65
C LEU A 70 13.28 3.27 -2.11
N TRP A 71 12.16 3.57 -1.44
CA TRP A 71 11.97 3.97 -0.04
C TRP A 71 10.66 3.37 0.54
N ALA A 72 10.14 2.26 0.03
CA ALA A 72 8.87 1.73 0.52
C ALA A 72 9.13 0.91 1.79
N PRO A 73 8.45 1.18 2.92
CA PRO A 73 8.58 0.29 4.06
C PRO A 73 8.14 -1.13 3.69
N PHE A 74 8.84 -2.12 4.25
CA PHE A 74 8.53 -3.54 4.10
C PHE A 74 8.81 -4.16 2.72
N GLU A 75 9.72 -3.62 1.90
CA GLU A 75 10.02 -4.13 0.54
C GLU A 75 10.22 -5.65 0.48
N ASP A 76 10.86 -6.24 1.51
CA ASP A 76 11.06 -7.68 1.64
C ASP A 76 9.75 -8.49 1.54
N LEU A 77 8.60 -7.92 1.94
CA LEU A 77 7.29 -8.57 1.83
C LEU A 77 6.79 -8.63 0.39
N ALA A 78 7.24 -7.77 -0.53
CA ALA A 78 6.68 -7.66 -1.88
C ALA A 78 6.76 -8.98 -2.68
N ASP A 79 7.79 -9.78 -2.42
CA ASP A 79 8.01 -11.09 -3.05
C ASP A 79 7.29 -12.24 -2.34
N LYS A 80 6.64 -11.97 -1.20
CA LYS A 80 5.94 -12.98 -0.40
C LYS A 80 4.66 -13.42 -1.12
N ARG A 81 4.54 -14.74 -1.35
CA ARG A 81 3.39 -15.35 -2.02
C ARG A 81 2.34 -15.84 -1.02
N GLY A 82 1.08 -15.85 -1.45
CA GLY A 82 -0.05 -16.32 -0.66
C GLY A 82 -0.77 -15.19 0.08
N GLY A 83 -1.82 -15.55 0.81
CA GLY A 83 -2.66 -14.62 1.55
C GLY A 83 -3.04 -15.17 2.92
N ILE A 84 -3.31 -14.27 3.86
CA ILE A 84 -3.84 -14.63 5.17
C ILE A 84 -5.35 -14.66 5.07
N ASP A 85 -5.93 -15.84 5.28
CA ASP A 85 -7.38 -16.01 5.32
C ASP A 85 -7.98 -15.27 6.52
N LEU A 86 -9.02 -14.48 6.25
CA LEU A 86 -9.73 -13.75 7.27
C LEU A 86 -10.99 -14.49 7.70
N PRO A 87 -11.29 -14.55 9.01
CA PRO A 87 -12.59 -15.03 9.47
C PRO A 87 -13.69 -14.09 8.95
N ALA A 88 -14.85 -14.66 8.59
CA ALA A 88 -16.06 -13.99 8.08
C ALA A 88 -16.20 -13.81 6.55
N GLY A 89 -15.54 -14.65 5.73
CA GLY A 89 -15.79 -14.67 4.28
C GLY A 89 -15.31 -13.42 3.55
N LEU A 90 -14.40 -12.67 4.18
CA LEU A 90 -13.65 -11.60 3.54
C LEU A 90 -12.57 -12.22 2.63
N PRO A 91 -12.18 -11.54 1.53
CA PRO A 91 -11.04 -11.93 0.73
C PRO A 91 -9.76 -12.02 1.58
N PRO A 92 -8.81 -12.90 1.22
CA PRO A 92 -7.55 -13.00 1.93
C PRO A 92 -6.73 -11.71 1.82
N VAL A 93 -5.93 -11.43 2.84
CA VAL A 93 -5.00 -10.29 2.86
C VAL A 93 -3.62 -10.77 2.46
N SER A 94 -3.11 -10.28 1.34
CA SER A 94 -1.80 -10.70 0.82
C SER A 94 -0.68 -9.87 1.47
N PRO A 95 0.28 -10.49 2.19
CA PRO A 95 1.42 -9.76 2.76
C PRO A 95 2.23 -9.00 1.71
N GLY A 96 2.31 -9.52 0.48
CA GLY A 96 2.97 -8.86 -0.66
C GLY A 96 2.39 -7.50 -1.05
N ASN A 97 1.18 -7.18 -0.61
CA ASN A 97 0.54 -5.89 -0.89
C ASN A 97 0.88 -4.82 0.16
N VAL A 98 1.35 -5.22 1.34
CA VAL A 98 1.64 -4.32 2.47
C VAL A 98 2.58 -3.18 2.06
N PRO A 99 3.67 -3.38 1.30
CA PRO A 99 4.58 -2.29 0.94
C PRO A 99 3.90 -1.20 0.11
N ALA A 100 3.08 -1.61 -0.86
CA ALA A 100 2.35 -0.68 -1.72
C ALA A 100 1.24 0.08 -0.95
N VAL A 101 0.53 -0.61 -0.05
CA VAL A 101 -0.50 0.00 0.80
C VAL A 101 0.13 0.99 1.79
N VAL A 102 1.19 0.58 2.47
CA VAL A 102 1.92 1.45 3.41
C VAL A 102 2.51 2.65 2.68
N GLY A 103 3.14 2.46 1.52
CA GLY A 103 3.61 3.56 0.68
C GLY A 103 2.51 4.56 0.31
N THR A 104 1.31 4.06 -0.01
CA THR A 104 0.13 4.92 -0.29
C THR A 104 -0.33 5.69 0.95
N LEU A 105 -0.37 5.03 2.11
CA LEU A 105 -0.70 5.67 3.39
C LEU A 105 0.36 6.70 3.80
N TRP A 106 1.63 6.50 3.46
CA TRP A 106 2.68 7.51 3.66
C TRP A 106 2.48 8.72 2.78
N VAL A 107 2.13 8.54 1.50
CA VAL A 107 1.75 9.67 0.64
C VAL A 107 0.54 10.39 1.21
N LEU A 108 -0.47 9.67 1.68
CA LEU A 108 -1.62 10.27 2.35
C LEU A 108 -1.16 11.05 3.60
N LEU A 109 -0.34 10.47 4.46
CA LEU A 109 0.13 11.10 5.69
C LEU A 109 1.00 12.34 5.45
N LEU A 110 1.84 12.34 4.40
CA LEU A 110 2.79 13.42 4.14
C LEU A 110 2.24 14.50 3.23
N LEU A 111 1.56 14.11 2.14
CA LEU A 111 1.10 15.05 1.11
C LEU A 111 -0.28 15.64 1.43
N TRP A 112 -1.20 14.85 2.00
CA TRP A 112 -2.56 15.32 2.23
C TRP A 112 -2.64 16.48 3.24
N PRO A 113 -1.89 16.49 4.36
CA PRO A 113 -1.87 17.64 5.26
C PRO A 113 -1.35 18.91 4.61
N LEU A 114 -0.42 18.83 3.65
CA LEU A 114 0.05 20.01 2.92
C LEU A 114 -1.08 20.66 2.11
N GLY A 115 -2.00 19.85 1.57
CA GLY A 115 -3.27 20.33 0.99
C GLY A 115 -4.10 21.12 1.99
N GLY A 116 -4.26 20.59 3.20
CA GLY A 116 -4.96 21.26 4.29
C GLY A 116 -4.29 22.55 4.73
N VAL A 117 -2.96 22.58 4.84
CA VAL A 117 -2.18 23.79 5.16
C VAL A 117 -2.34 24.85 4.07
N GLY A 118 -2.24 24.46 2.80
CA GLY A 118 -2.44 25.38 1.67
C GLY A 118 -3.83 26.01 1.67
N LEU A 119 -4.86 25.22 1.99
CA LEU A 119 -6.23 25.72 2.18
C LEU A 119 -6.34 26.61 3.42
N ALA A 120 -5.73 26.25 4.54
CA ALA A 120 -5.78 27.01 5.79
C ALA A 120 -5.23 28.43 5.67
N VAL A 121 -4.24 28.66 4.79
CA VAL A 121 -3.72 30.01 4.47
C VAL A 121 -4.80 30.96 3.94
N LEU A 122 -5.88 30.43 3.32
CA LEU A 122 -7.01 31.24 2.86
C LEU A 122 -7.84 31.82 4.00
N GLY A 123 -7.73 31.26 5.21
CA GLY A 123 -8.51 31.64 6.39
C GLY A 123 -9.89 30.96 6.48
N PRO A 124 -10.38 30.64 7.69
CA PRO A 124 -11.59 29.85 7.90
C PRO A 124 -12.83 30.49 7.25
N ASP A 125 -12.96 31.82 7.32
CA ASP A 125 -14.10 32.55 6.76
C ASP A 125 -14.19 32.49 5.23
N ARG A 126 -13.06 32.21 4.55
CA ARG A 126 -13.03 32.01 3.10
C ARG A 126 -13.24 30.56 2.71
N LEU A 127 -12.91 29.62 3.59
CA LEU A 127 -13.04 28.17 3.33
C LEU A 127 -14.49 27.72 3.42
N LEU A 128 -15.23 28.22 4.41
CA LEU A 128 -16.64 27.91 4.61
C LEU A 128 -17.43 29.20 4.60
N ALA A 129 -18.29 29.37 3.60
CA ALA A 129 -19.25 30.47 3.63
C ALA A 129 -20.17 30.33 4.86
N ALA A 130 -20.56 31.46 5.46
CA ALA A 130 -21.46 31.48 6.60
C ALA A 130 -22.74 30.69 6.29
N GLY A 131 -23.12 29.76 7.18
CA GLY A 131 -24.31 28.92 7.01
C GLY A 131 -24.12 27.67 6.14
N THR A 132 -23.00 27.49 5.44
CA THR A 132 -22.79 26.34 4.55
C THR A 132 -22.32 25.07 5.26
N ALA A 133 -21.85 25.16 6.51
CA ALA A 133 -21.24 24.06 7.25
C ALA A 133 -22.10 22.79 7.29
N GLY A 134 -23.43 22.92 7.45
CA GLY A 134 -24.35 21.79 7.45
C GLY A 134 -24.41 21.05 6.11
N THR A 135 -24.46 21.79 5.00
CA THR A 135 -24.48 21.20 3.64
C THR A 135 -23.15 20.55 3.27
N VAL A 136 -22.02 21.14 3.72
CA VAL A 136 -20.68 20.56 3.54
C VAL A 136 -20.52 19.27 4.35
N ALA A 137 -20.99 19.26 5.60
CA ALA A 137 -20.98 18.06 6.43
C ALA A 137 -21.82 16.94 5.80
N LEU A 138 -23.01 17.26 5.29
CA LEU A 138 -23.86 16.30 4.58
C LEU A 138 -23.17 15.75 3.32
N ALA A 139 -22.53 16.62 2.53
CA ALA A 139 -21.77 16.21 1.36
C ALA A 139 -20.61 15.27 1.74
N LEU A 140 -19.88 15.57 2.81
CA LEU A 140 -18.80 14.73 3.32
C LEU A 140 -19.31 13.35 3.76
N VAL A 141 -20.42 13.31 4.50
CA VAL A 141 -21.07 12.03 4.88
C VAL A 141 -21.46 11.24 3.64
N GLY A 142 -22.03 11.89 2.63
CA GLY A 142 -22.34 11.25 1.34
C GLY A 142 -21.11 10.65 0.66
N ILE A 143 -20.00 11.38 0.64
CA ILE A 143 -18.71 10.91 0.10
C ILE A 143 -18.21 9.68 0.86
N VAL A 144 -18.20 9.72 2.19
CA VAL A 144 -17.75 8.60 3.02
C VAL A 144 -18.63 7.37 2.82
N LEU A 145 -19.96 7.54 2.85
CA LEU A 145 -20.90 6.45 2.66
C LEU A 145 -20.79 5.83 1.26
N ALA A 146 -20.71 6.66 0.21
CA ALA A 146 -20.57 6.16 -1.15
C ALA A 146 -19.28 5.34 -1.33
N ASN A 147 -18.16 5.80 -0.75
CA ASN A 147 -16.90 5.07 -0.78
C ASN A 147 -16.92 3.80 0.07
N ALA A 148 -17.62 3.81 1.20
CA ALA A 148 -17.80 2.62 2.04
C ALA A 148 -18.64 1.55 1.35
N VAL A 149 -19.72 1.96 0.65
CA VAL A 149 -20.55 1.06 -0.16
C VAL A 149 -19.74 0.48 -1.32
N ASP A 150 -19.03 1.30 -2.08
CA ASP A 150 -18.19 0.82 -3.20
C ASP A 150 -17.10 -0.16 -2.72
N LEU A 151 -16.49 0.11 -1.55
CA LEU A 151 -15.55 -0.83 -0.94
C LEU A 151 -16.23 -2.14 -0.56
N ALA A 152 -17.37 -2.09 0.13
CA ALA A 152 -18.10 -3.28 0.55
C ALA A 152 -18.52 -4.13 -0.66
N ASP A 153 -19.01 -3.49 -1.72
CA ASP A 153 -19.39 -4.16 -2.96
C ASP A 153 -18.17 -4.75 -3.68
N ALA A 154 -17.06 -4.01 -3.75
CA ALA A 154 -15.85 -4.50 -4.39
C ALA A 154 -15.22 -5.70 -3.63
N VAL A 155 -15.26 -5.66 -2.29
CA VAL A 155 -14.82 -6.76 -1.42
C VAL A 155 -15.72 -7.98 -1.59
N ARG A 156 -17.05 -7.80 -1.57
CA ARG A 156 -18.02 -8.90 -1.76
C ARG A 156 -17.98 -9.53 -3.14
N SER A 157 -17.73 -8.71 -4.17
CA SER A 157 -17.68 -9.18 -5.56
C SER A 157 -16.33 -9.77 -5.97
N GLY A 158 -15.31 -9.74 -5.09
CA GLY A 158 -13.96 -10.18 -5.42
C GLY A 158 -13.32 -9.34 -6.53
N ARG A 159 -13.77 -8.09 -6.75
CA ARG A 159 -13.37 -7.25 -7.88
C ARG A 159 -11.85 -7.07 -8.00
N TYR A 160 -11.16 -7.12 -6.86
CA TYR A 160 -9.71 -6.91 -6.77
C TYR A 160 -8.90 -8.21 -6.71
N THR A 161 -9.54 -9.38 -6.61
CA THR A 161 -8.84 -10.67 -6.48
C THR A 161 -7.99 -10.98 -7.72
N ASP A 162 -8.41 -10.56 -8.91
CA ASP A 162 -7.63 -10.77 -10.15
C ASP A 162 -6.88 -9.52 -10.64
N ARG A 163 -6.87 -8.46 -9.83
CA ARG A 163 -6.27 -7.17 -10.20
C ARG A 163 -5.03 -6.91 -9.37
N PRO A 164 -4.06 -6.17 -9.90
CA PRO A 164 -2.91 -5.78 -9.11
C PRO A 164 -3.24 -4.63 -8.15
N VAL A 165 -2.44 -4.51 -7.09
CA VAL A 165 -2.65 -3.55 -5.98
C VAL A 165 -2.88 -2.11 -6.47
N HIS A 166 -2.13 -1.66 -7.47
CA HIS A 166 -2.24 -0.30 -7.99
C HIS A 166 -3.47 -0.05 -8.86
N ALA A 167 -4.20 -1.09 -9.27
CA ALA A 167 -5.53 -0.92 -9.86
C ALA A 167 -6.57 -0.55 -8.79
N ALA A 168 -6.34 -0.90 -7.52
CA ALA A 168 -7.17 -0.46 -6.39
C ALA A 168 -6.82 0.96 -5.91
N ILE A 169 -5.59 1.42 -6.18
CA ILE A 169 -5.10 2.75 -5.77
C ILE A 169 -5.25 3.75 -6.93
N PRO A 170 -6.14 4.75 -6.82
CA PRO A 170 -6.36 5.71 -7.91
C PRO A 170 -5.22 6.74 -7.97
N ARG A 171 -4.07 6.36 -8.54
CA ARG A 171 -2.86 7.22 -8.66
C ARG A 171 -3.14 8.57 -9.33
N GLY A 172 -4.12 8.64 -10.24
CA GLY A 172 -4.59 9.90 -10.84
C GLY A 172 -5.10 10.94 -9.82
N ARG A 173 -5.57 10.50 -8.65
CA ARG A 173 -6.00 11.40 -7.56
C ARG A 173 -4.79 12.05 -6.84
N ILE A 174 -3.59 11.47 -6.91
CA ILE A 174 -2.36 12.11 -6.41
C ILE A 174 -2.02 13.32 -7.29
N LEU A 175 -2.12 13.19 -8.61
CA LEU A 175 -2.00 14.34 -9.53
C LEU A 175 -3.12 15.35 -9.29
N GLY A 176 -4.34 14.88 -9.01
CA GLY A 176 -5.47 15.72 -8.59
C GLY A 176 -5.15 16.57 -7.35
N LEU A 177 -4.51 16.01 -6.33
CA LEU A 177 -4.04 16.75 -5.15
C LEU A 177 -3.01 17.83 -5.51
N LEU A 178 -2.07 17.52 -6.40
CA LEU A 178 -1.07 18.50 -6.86
C LEU A 178 -1.73 19.65 -7.64
N VAL A 179 -2.68 19.34 -8.52
CA VAL A 179 -3.47 20.37 -9.23
C VAL A 179 -4.29 21.19 -8.25
N LEU A 180 -4.87 20.58 -7.23
CA LEU A 180 -5.61 21.26 -6.17
C LEU A 180 -4.73 22.21 -5.36
N LEU A 181 -3.51 21.77 -5.02
CA LEU A 181 -2.50 22.58 -4.35
C LEU A 181 -2.10 23.80 -5.20
N LEU A 182 -1.85 23.60 -6.50
CA LEU A 182 -1.54 24.68 -7.43
C LEU A 182 -2.71 25.65 -7.59
N ALA A 183 -3.94 25.15 -7.66
CA ALA A 183 -5.15 25.97 -7.72
C ALA A 183 -5.32 26.81 -6.45
N ALA A 184 -5.12 26.22 -5.26
CA ALA A 184 -5.16 26.94 -3.99
C ALA A 184 -4.07 28.02 -3.90
N ALA A 185 -2.85 27.72 -4.36
CA ALA A 185 -1.75 28.69 -4.40
C ALA A 185 -2.02 29.86 -5.37
N ALA A 186 -2.52 29.56 -6.58
CA ALA A 186 -2.91 30.57 -7.56
C ALA A 186 -4.06 31.46 -7.03
N PHE A 187 -4.98 30.89 -6.26
CA PHE A 187 -6.07 31.62 -5.62
C PHE A 187 -5.59 32.52 -4.47
N ALA A 188 -4.64 32.04 -3.66
CA ALA A 188 -4.05 32.82 -2.59
C ALA A 188 -3.22 34.01 -3.09
N ASN A 189 -2.63 33.90 -4.28
CA ASN A 189 -1.76 34.92 -4.86
C ASN A 189 -2.07 35.16 -6.36
N PRO A 190 -3.17 35.86 -6.68
CA PRO A 190 -3.56 36.09 -8.07
C PRO A 190 -2.52 36.98 -8.79
N PRO A 191 -2.19 36.69 -10.07
CA PRO A 191 -1.32 37.55 -10.88
C PRO A 191 -1.89 38.97 -10.99
N ARG A 192 -1.02 39.98 -10.87
CA ARG A 192 -1.41 41.41 -10.85
C ARG A 192 -2.13 41.87 -12.13
N ASP A 193 -1.89 41.19 -13.25
CA ASP A 193 -2.41 41.55 -14.57
C ASP A 193 -3.62 40.68 -15.00
N ALA A 194 -4.22 39.91 -14.08
CA ALA A 194 -5.34 39.05 -14.39
C ALA A 194 -6.61 39.88 -14.72
N THR A 195 -7.03 39.84 -15.99
CA THR A 195 -8.22 40.56 -16.51
C THR A 195 -9.55 39.86 -16.23
N VAL A 196 -9.50 38.58 -15.82
CA VAL A 196 -10.67 37.78 -15.43
C VAL A 196 -10.69 37.64 -13.91
N SER A 197 -11.87 37.78 -13.30
CA SER A 197 -12.09 37.44 -11.89
C SER A 197 -11.57 36.02 -11.63
N GLY A 198 -10.54 35.89 -10.80
CA GLY A 198 -9.86 34.61 -10.53
C GLY A 198 -10.76 33.44 -10.08
N PRO A 199 -11.80 33.65 -9.24
CA PRO A 199 -12.60 32.55 -8.69
C PRO A 199 -13.39 31.74 -9.74
N PRO A 200 -14.19 32.33 -10.64
CA PRO A 200 -14.93 31.54 -11.65
C PRO A 200 -14.02 30.72 -12.57
N LEU A 201 -12.86 31.26 -12.96
CA LEU A 201 -11.93 30.56 -13.83
C LEU A 201 -11.29 29.36 -13.13
N VAL A 202 -10.86 29.53 -11.88
CA VAL A 202 -10.34 28.43 -11.05
C VAL A 202 -11.40 27.36 -10.83
N PHE A 203 -12.65 27.76 -10.56
CA PHE A 203 -13.76 26.83 -10.41
C PHE A 203 -13.99 25.99 -11.66
N VAL A 204 -14.12 26.62 -12.83
CA VAL A 204 -14.32 25.92 -14.11
C VAL A 204 -13.15 25.01 -14.43
N ALA A 205 -11.91 25.46 -14.23
CA ALA A 205 -10.72 24.65 -14.47
C ALA A 205 -10.69 23.41 -13.56
N VAL A 206 -10.95 23.58 -12.27
CA VAL A 206 -10.88 22.49 -11.28
C VAL A 206 -12.02 21.50 -11.44
N VAL A 207 -13.27 21.97 -11.58
CA VAL A 207 -14.44 21.10 -11.82
C VAL A 207 -14.33 20.40 -13.17
N GLY A 208 -13.92 21.13 -14.22
CA GLY A 208 -13.71 20.57 -15.55
C GLY A 208 -12.61 19.50 -15.56
N ALA A 209 -11.47 19.76 -14.90
CA ALA A 209 -10.40 18.77 -14.77
C ALA A 209 -10.86 17.52 -14.02
N LYS A 210 -11.60 17.67 -12.91
CA LYS A 210 -12.17 16.53 -12.18
C LYS A 210 -13.11 15.71 -13.07
N LEU A 211 -14.04 16.37 -13.76
CA LEU A 211 -14.99 15.70 -14.66
C LEU A 211 -14.25 14.92 -15.75
N LEU A 212 -13.21 15.48 -16.35
CA LEU A 212 -12.40 14.80 -17.36
C LEU A 212 -11.68 13.57 -16.78
N VAL A 213 -11.16 13.66 -15.56
CA VAL A 213 -10.53 12.53 -14.87
C VAL A 213 -11.55 11.42 -14.59
N ASP A 214 -12.70 11.76 -14.01
CA ASP A 214 -13.72 10.78 -13.63
C ASP A 214 -14.35 10.14 -14.90
N LEU A 215 -14.60 10.92 -15.95
CA LEU A 215 -15.06 10.42 -17.25
C LEU A 215 -14.01 9.53 -17.93
N GLY A 216 -12.75 9.93 -17.92
CA GLY A 216 -11.65 9.13 -18.45
C GLY A 216 -11.54 7.76 -17.76
N GLY A 217 -11.74 7.74 -16.43
CA GLY A 217 -11.81 6.51 -15.64
C GLY A 217 -12.95 5.59 -16.06
N LEU A 218 -14.17 6.12 -16.21
CA LEU A 218 -15.32 5.35 -16.68
C LEU A 218 -15.13 4.81 -18.11
N LEU A 219 -14.62 5.64 -19.02
CA LEU A 219 -14.35 5.25 -20.41
C LEU A 219 -13.28 4.16 -20.51
N ALA A 220 -12.27 4.20 -19.64
CA ALA A 220 -11.27 3.14 -19.56
C ALA A 220 -11.86 1.85 -18.98
N ALA A 221 -12.65 1.95 -17.89
CA ALA A 221 -13.26 0.79 -17.24
C ALA A 221 -14.26 0.05 -18.15
N THR A 222 -15.00 0.78 -18.97
CA THR A 222 -15.96 0.22 -19.93
C THR A 222 -15.33 -0.26 -21.23
N GLY A 223 -14.02 -0.01 -21.44
CA GLY A 223 -13.34 -0.30 -22.71
C GLY A 223 -13.84 0.55 -23.89
N SER A 224 -14.65 1.58 -23.62
CA SER A 224 -15.29 2.41 -24.66
C SER A 224 -14.28 3.17 -25.52
N VAL A 225 -13.10 3.48 -24.95
CA VAL A 225 -12.00 4.14 -25.67
C VAL A 225 -10.76 3.23 -25.66
N PRO A 226 -10.44 2.56 -26.78
CA PRO A 226 -9.35 1.57 -26.82
C PRO A 226 -7.96 2.12 -26.46
N ARG A 227 -7.71 3.41 -26.65
CA ARG A 227 -6.43 4.04 -26.25
C ARG A 227 -6.34 4.19 -24.74
N LEU A 228 -7.43 4.59 -24.08
CA LEU A 228 -7.47 4.78 -22.63
C LEU A 228 -7.44 3.44 -21.91
N SER A 229 -8.20 2.44 -22.39
CA SER A 229 -8.14 1.09 -21.83
C SER A 229 -6.72 0.53 -21.91
N ARG A 230 -6.05 0.60 -23.07
CA ARG A 230 -4.65 0.15 -23.22
C ARG A 230 -3.66 0.89 -22.31
N LEU A 231 -3.88 2.17 -22.02
CA LEU A 231 -3.02 2.92 -21.09
C LEU A 231 -3.20 2.43 -19.66
N VAL A 232 -4.45 2.19 -19.24
CA VAL A 232 -4.76 1.62 -17.93
C VAL A 232 -4.25 0.19 -17.83
N ASP A 233 -4.42 -0.63 -18.88
CA ASP A 233 -3.95 -2.02 -18.91
C ASP A 233 -2.43 -2.10 -18.82
N ARG A 234 -1.69 -1.24 -19.54
CA ARG A 234 -0.22 -1.14 -19.40
C ARG A 234 0.20 -0.65 -18.03
N ALA A 235 -0.49 0.34 -17.47
CA ALA A 235 -0.23 0.77 -16.10
C ALA A 235 -0.56 -0.34 -15.09
N ALA A 236 -1.51 -1.23 -15.43
CA ALA A 236 -1.96 -2.40 -14.68
C ALA A 236 -1.11 -3.67 -14.94
N GLU A 237 -0.09 -3.62 -15.79
CA GLU A 237 0.63 -4.80 -16.24
C GLU A 237 1.63 -5.26 -15.18
N SER A 238 1.17 -6.14 -14.28
CA SER A 238 2.05 -6.90 -13.38
C SER A 238 2.38 -8.24 -14.04
N PRO A 239 3.62 -8.74 -13.95
CA PRO A 239 3.92 -10.11 -14.33
C PRO A 239 3.05 -11.05 -13.48
N THR A 240 2.33 -11.96 -14.14
CA THR A 240 1.67 -13.06 -13.45
C THR A 240 2.77 -13.89 -12.79
N PRO A 241 2.77 -14.10 -11.46
CA PRO A 241 3.76 -14.94 -10.82
C PRO A 241 3.76 -16.31 -11.46
N ALA A 242 4.91 -16.77 -11.97
CA ALA A 242 5.02 -18.13 -12.46
C ALA A 242 4.66 -19.10 -11.34
N ALA A 243 3.82 -20.09 -11.63
CA ALA A 243 3.49 -21.13 -10.66
C ALA A 243 4.79 -21.77 -10.15
N VAL A 244 4.88 -21.99 -8.84
CA VAL A 244 6.02 -22.73 -8.27
C VAL A 244 5.80 -24.20 -8.57
N ASP A 245 6.77 -24.83 -9.22
CA ASP A 245 6.75 -26.26 -9.44
C ASP A 245 6.93 -26.97 -8.09
N VAL A 246 5.93 -27.75 -7.68
CA VAL A 246 5.94 -28.49 -6.41
C VAL A 246 6.14 -29.97 -6.76
N PRO A 247 7.26 -30.58 -6.35
CA PRO A 247 7.48 -32.00 -6.61
C PRO A 247 6.39 -32.88 -5.99
N ASP A 248 6.01 -33.93 -6.71
CA ASP A 248 5.06 -34.93 -6.24
C ASP A 248 5.68 -35.80 -5.14
N GLY A 249 4.90 -36.11 -4.10
CA GLY A 249 5.31 -37.01 -3.02
C GLY A 249 5.71 -36.31 -1.71
N GLU A 250 6.16 -37.11 -0.75
CA GLU A 250 6.61 -36.60 0.55
C GLU A 250 8.07 -36.17 0.49
N PRO A 251 8.44 -35.02 1.09
CA PRO A 251 9.82 -34.57 1.12
C PRO A 251 10.69 -35.48 2.01
N THR A 252 11.90 -35.75 1.54
CA THR A 252 12.93 -36.55 2.21
C THR A 252 13.34 -35.96 3.56
N ASP A 253 13.40 -34.63 3.67
CA ASP A 253 13.61 -33.93 4.94
C ASP A 253 12.81 -32.62 4.98
N ARG A 254 12.50 -32.17 6.20
CA ARG A 254 11.78 -30.91 6.46
C ARG A 254 12.53 -30.13 7.53
N VAL A 255 13.03 -28.95 7.16
CA VAL A 255 13.79 -28.08 8.06
C VAL A 255 13.06 -26.77 8.26
N ARG A 256 12.77 -26.44 9.52
CA ARG A 256 12.09 -25.19 9.88
C ARG A 256 13.10 -24.12 10.25
N THR A 257 12.71 -22.88 10.04
CA THR A 257 13.45 -21.72 10.54
C THR A 257 13.41 -21.63 12.06
N ASP A 258 14.51 -21.20 12.68
CA ASP A 258 14.56 -20.92 14.11
C ASP A 258 13.79 -19.64 14.48
N ALA A 259 12.68 -19.80 15.22
CA ALA A 259 11.82 -18.70 15.62
C ALA A 259 12.49 -17.66 16.54
N THR A 260 13.50 -18.07 17.31
CA THR A 260 14.26 -17.15 18.17
C THR A 260 15.23 -16.34 17.33
N ALA A 261 15.95 -16.95 16.39
CA ALA A 261 16.82 -16.25 15.45
C ALA A 261 16.05 -15.22 14.61
N VAL A 262 14.86 -15.59 14.11
CA VAL A 262 13.96 -14.68 13.37
C VAL A 262 13.56 -13.48 14.25
N ARG A 263 13.16 -13.70 15.51
CA ARG A 263 12.81 -12.62 16.44
C ARG A 263 13.99 -11.71 16.75
N LEU A 264 15.17 -12.28 17.02
CA LEU A 264 16.38 -11.51 17.30
C LEU A 264 16.79 -10.63 16.11
N ARG A 265 16.68 -11.15 14.88
CA ARG A 265 16.87 -10.32 13.69
C ARG A 265 15.86 -9.18 13.62
N GLY A 266 14.58 -9.46 13.90
CA GLY A 266 13.54 -8.44 13.98
C GLY A 266 13.85 -7.34 15.01
N VAL A 267 14.34 -7.72 16.19
CA VAL A 267 14.78 -6.77 17.23
C VAL A 267 15.96 -5.93 16.72
N GLY A 268 17.00 -6.57 16.19
CA GLY A 268 18.19 -5.88 15.67
C GLY A 268 17.85 -4.88 14.57
N LEU A 269 17.06 -5.30 13.58
CA LEU A 269 16.56 -4.41 12.53
C LEU A 269 15.69 -3.30 13.13
N GLY A 270 14.78 -3.61 14.05
CA GLY A 270 13.93 -2.62 14.72
C GLY A 270 14.71 -1.52 15.43
N LEU A 271 15.80 -1.86 16.11
CA LEU A 271 16.69 -0.89 16.74
C LEU A 271 17.41 -0.02 15.72
N VAL A 272 17.94 -0.62 14.63
CA VAL A 272 18.60 0.12 13.54
C VAL A 272 17.61 1.07 12.86
N TYR A 273 16.44 0.58 12.46
CA TYR A 273 15.42 1.38 11.80
C TYR A 273 14.78 2.42 12.72
N ALA A 274 14.87 2.28 14.06
CA ALA A 274 14.36 3.30 14.98
C ALA A 274 15.17 4.61 14.89
N VAL A 275 16.46 4.53 14.54
CA VAL A 275 17.35 5.70 14.45
C VAL A 275 17.57 6.18 13.02
N LEU A 276 17.24 5.37 12.02
CA LEU A 276 17.30 5.79 10.61
C LEU A 276 16.07 6.61 10.19
N PRO A 277 16.21 7.55 9.23
CA PRO A 277 15.06 8.25 8.66
C PRO A 277 14.05 7.28 8.02
N PRO A 278 12.73 7.55 8.11
CA PRO A 278 12.10 8.70 8.79
C PRO A 278 11.95 8.53 10.31
N SER A 279 12.01 7.31 10.87
CA SER A 279 11.75 7.04 12.29
C SER A 279 12.69 7.80 13.22
N GLY A 280 13.97 7.93 12.85
CA GLY A 280 14.96 8.69 13.63
C GLY A 280 14.61 10.17 13.74
N LEU A 281 14.02 10.77 12.70
CA LEU A 281 13.54 12.15 12.76
C LEU A 281 12.35 12.27 13.71
N ALA A 282 11.41 11.32 13.65
CA ALA A 282 10.28 11.27 14.57
C ALA A 282 10.73 11.05 16.03
N LEU A 283 11.73 10.19 16.25
CA LEU A 283 12.35 9.96 17.54
C LEU A 283 12.95 11.25 18.09
N LEU A 284 13.82 11.92 17.32
CA LEU A 284 14.48 13.15 17.75
C LEU A 284 13.50 14.28 18.02
N ALA A 285 12.60 14.57 17.06
CA ALA A 285 11.61 15.62 17.19
C ALA A 285 10.63 15.32 18.34
N GLY A 286 10.09 14.10 18.40
CA GLY A 286 9.15 13.67 19.44
C GLY A 286 9.75 13.76 20.84
N CYS A 287 10.97 13.25 21.02
CA CYS A 287 11.69 13.35 22.29
C CYS A 287 11.96 14.82 22.68
N PHE A 288 12.37 15.66 21.74
CA PHE A 288 12.60 17.09 22.00
C PHE A 288 11.31 17.79 22.45
N PHE A 289 10.20 17.63 21.72
CA PHE A 289 8.93 18.24 22.10
C PHE A 289 8.41 17.72 23.45
N ALA A 290 8.51 16.40 23.69
CA ALA A 290 8.11 15.81 24.96
C ALA A 290 8.98 16.29 26.13
N TRP A 291 10.28 16.51 25.88
CA TRP A 291 11.17 17.13 26.86
C TRP A 291 10.75 18.57 27.19
N VAL A 292 10.42 19.38 26.19
CA VAL A 292 9.97 20.76 26.39
C VAL A 292 8.66 20.82 27.18
N VAL A 293 7.71 19.93 26.89
CA VAL A 293 6.37 19.95 27.50
C VAL A 293 6.33 19.27 28.87
N ALA A 294 7.03 18.14 29.03
CA ALA A 294 6.89 17.23 30.18
C ALA A 294 8.24 16.86 30.83
N GLY A 295 9.33 17.51 30.44
CA GLY A 295 10.66 17.26 30.98
C GLY A 295 11.26 15.91 30.57
N PRO A 296 12.38 15.49 31.20
CA PRO A 296 13.09 14.25 30.86
C PRO A 296 12.21 12.99 30.85
N PRO A 297 11.27 12.78 31.80
CA PRO A 297 10.40 11.60 31.77
C PRO A 297 9.54 11.53 30.49
N GLY A 298 9.02 12.67 30.01
CA GLY A 298 8.26 12.72 28.76
C GLY A 298 9.07 12.27 27.55
N ALA A 299 10.32 12.74 27.46
CA ALA A 299 11.24 12.32 26.40
C ALA A 299 11.56 10.82 26.47
N VAL A 300 11.76 10.26 27.66
CA VAL A 300 11.99 8.82 27.84
C VAL A 300 10.78 8.01 27.38
N VAL A 301 9.57 8.41 27.77
CA VAL A 301 8.33 7.72 27.36
C VAL A 301 8.19 7.71 25.84
N VAL A 302 8.38 8.86 25.18
CA VAL A 302 8.31 8.94 23.71
C VAL A 302 9.44 8.13 23.05
N GLY A 303 10.66 8.20 23.59
CA GLY A 303 11.78 7.44 23.07
C GLY A 303 11.55 5.93 23.13
N VAL A 304 11.08 5.43 24.27
CA VAL A 304 10.71 4.02 24.45
C VAL A 304 9.57 3.63 23.53
N ALA A 305 8.55 4.49 23.36
CA ALA A 305 7.43 4.20 22.48
C ALA A 305 7.85 4.07 21.00
N VAL A 306 8.69 4.98 20.50
CA VAL A 306 9.17 4.95 19.11
C VAL A 306 10.09 3.76 18.86
N VAL A 307 11.06 3.51 19.76
CA VAL A 307 11.97 2.37 19.64
C VAL A 307 11.21 1.05 19.77
N GLY A 308 10.35 0.92 20.78
CA GLY A 308 9.52 -0.26 21.01
C GLY A 308 8.56 -0.53 19.85
N GLY A 309 7.95 0.51 19.29
CA GLY A 309 7.11 0.41 18.10
C GLY A 309 7.88 -0.08 16.88
N SER A 310 9.06 0.49 16.62
CA SER A 310 9.95 0.05 15.52
C SER A 310 10.36 -1.42 15.68
N VAL A 311 10.73 -1.83 16.90
CA VAL A 311 11.05 -3.23 17.22
C VAL A 311 9.86 -4.14 17.01
N LEU A 312 8.68 -3.79 17.52
CA LEU A 312 7.47 -4.59 17.35
C LEU A 312 7.15 -4.79 15.87
N VAL A 313 7.15 -3.71 15.09
CA VAL A 313 6.87 -3.74 13.64
C VAL A 313 7.83 -4.66 12.91
N ARG A 314 9.14 -4.57 13.17
CA ARG A 314 10.14 -5.42 12.51
C ARG A 314 10.12 -6.87 12.98
N VAL A 315 9.79 -7.13 14.23
CA VAL A 315 9.57 -8.50 14.70
C VAL A 315 8.37 -9.14 14.00
N LEU A 316 7.27 -8.39 13.82
CA LEU A 316 6.09 -8.88 13.11
C LEU A 316 6.39 -9.14 11.62
N GLU A 317 7.06 -8.21 10.95
CA GLU A 317 7.50 -8.38 9.56
C GLU A 317 8.37 -9.64 9.40
N GLN A 318 9.40 -9.81 10.22
CA GLN A 318 10.28 -10.98 10.14
C GLN A 318 9.54 -12.28 10.46
N LYS A 319 8.55 -12.24 11.37
CA LYS A 319 7.70 -13.39 11.66
C LYS A 319 6.83 -13.80 10.46
N VAL A 320 6.32 -12.82 9.70
CA VAL A 320 5.55 -13.08 8.45
C VAL A 320 6.47 -13.58 7.34
N LEU A 321 7.67 -13.00 7.20
CA LEU A 321 8.62 -13.40 6.15
C LEU A 321 9.17 -14.81 6.37
N TYR A 322 9.62 -15.09 7.59
CA TYR A 322 10.47 -16.25 7.86
C TYR A 322 9.96 -17.11 9.00
N GLY A 323 9.13 -16.59 9.92
CA GLY A 323 8.79 -17.30 11.15
C GLY A 323 8.00 -18.61 10.97
N HIS A 324 7.36 -18.81 9.82
CA HIS A 324 6.58 -20.02 9.49
C HIS A 324 7.12 -20.74 8.26
N LEU A 325 8.35 -20.40 7.84
CA LEU A 325 8.97 -20.98 6.67
C LEU A 325 9.54 -22.37 6.99
N GLU A 326 9.27 -23.32 6.09
CA GLU A 326 9.75 -24.68 6.14
C GLU A 326 10.41 -25.01 4.81
N TYR A 327 11.69 -25.36 4.85
CA TYR A 327 12.42 -25.87 3.69
C TYR A 327 12.15 -27.37 3.57
N ARG A 328 11.50 -27.76 2.48
CA ARG A 328 11.20 -29.15 2.13
C ARG A 328 12.22 -29.61 1.10
N ILE A 329 12.96 -30.66 1.43
CA ILE A 329 14.04 -31.19 0.62
C ILE A 329 13.50 -32.41 -0.12
N TYR A 330 13.59 -32.37 -1.43
CA TYR A 330 13.21 -33.43 -2.36
C TYR A 330 14.46 -33.90 -3.10
N ASP A 331 14.37 -35.05 -3.75
CA ASP A 331 15.45 -35.55 -4.61
C ASP A 331 15.65 -34.63 -5.83
N GLU A 332 14.56 -34.01 -6.29
CA GLU A 332 14.50 -33.07 -7.40
C GLU A 332 15.02 -31.68 -7.06
N GLY A 333 15.04 -31.28 -5.78
CA GLY A 333 15.43 -29.93 -5.37
C GLY A 333 14.92 -29.48 -4.00
N VAL A 334 14.97 -28.16 -3.77
CA VAL A 334 14.56 -27.54 -2.51
C VAL A 334 13.36 -26.63 -2.73
N LEU A 335 12.30 -26.86 -1.96
CA LEU A 335 11.11 -26.03 -1.92
C LEU A 335 11.08 -25.23 -0.61
N ALA A 336 10.91 -23.91 -0.70
CA ALA A 336 10.54 -23.10 0.45
C ALA A 336 9.03 -23.00 0.55
N TYR A 337 8.48 -23.51 1.65
CA TYR A 337 7.05 -23.55 1.90
C TYR A 337 6.68 -22.67 3.09
N ASP A 338 5.68 -21.80 2.95
CA ASP A 338 5.16 -21.04 4.07
C ASP A 338 3.94 -21.73 4.68
N ARG A 339 4.04 -22.08 5.97
CA ARG A 339 2.97 -22.79 6.68
C ARG A 339 1.84 -21.91 7.20
N LEU A 340 2.06 -20.60 7.33
CA LEU A 340 1.03 -19.65 7.74
C LEU A 340 0.12 -19.34 6.55
N LEU A 341 0.71 -19.23 5.36
CA LEU A 341 0.00 -18.89 4.12
C LEU A 341 -0.41 -20.13 3.31
N ASP A 342 0.04 -21.31 3.73
CA ASP A 342 -0.15 -22.59 3.05
C ASP A 342 0.28 -22.57 1.58
N GLU A 343 1.35 -21.84 1.28
CA GLU A 343 1.73 -21.48 -0.10
C GLU A 343 3.22 -21.75 -0.37
N PRO A 344 3.57 -22.41 -1.50
CA PRO A 344 4.95 -22.51 -1.95
C PRO A 344 5.50 -21.14 -2.37
N GLN A 345 6.65 -20.77 -1.79
CA GLN A 345 7.26 -19.46 -2.02
C GLN A 345 8.21 -19.48 -3.22
N TRP A 346 9.04 -20.52 -3.32
CA TRP A 346 9.96 -20.74 -4.43
C TRP A 346 10.49 -22.18 -4.42
N PHE A 347 10.87 -22.69 -5.58
CA PHE A 347 11.53 -23.98 -5.77
C PHE A 347 12.85 -23.79 -6.53
N VAL A 348 13.89 -24.50 -6.10
CA VAL A 348 15.17 -24.56 -6.79
C VAL A 348 15.45 -26.01 -7.15
N PRO A 349 15.42 -26.36 -8.45
CA PRO A 349 15.81 -27.69 -8.90
C PRO A 349 17.27 -27.98 -8.59
N ARG A 350 17.57 -29.22 -8.21
CA ARG A 350 18.91 -29.66 -7.83
C ARG A 350 19.92 -29.51 -8.97
N HIS A 351 19.50 -29.79 -10.20
CA HIS A 351 20.35 -29.68 -11.39
C HIS A 351 20.77 -28.23 -11.70
N ASP A 352 20.06 -27.24 -11.15
CA ASP A 352 20.35 -25.81 -11.29
C ASP A 352 21.32 -25.30 -10.21
N VAL A 353 21.55 -26.07 -9.14
CA VAL A 353 22.52 -25.70 -8.09
C VAL A 353 23.94 -25.98 -8.58
N VAL A 354 24.76 -24.94 -8.66
CA VAL A 354 26.16 -25.00 -9.12
C VAL A 354 27.14 -25.06 -7.95
N ASP A 355 26.87 -24.30 -6.90
CA ASP A 355 27.72 -24.20 -5.71
C ASP A 355 26.84 -23.95 -4.47
N THR A 356 27.33 -24.36 -3.32
CA THR A 356 26.66 -24.20 -2.03
C THR A 356 27.62 -23.57 -1.03
N ARG A 357 27.20 -22.48 -0.38
CA ARG A 357 27.99 -21.83 0.66
C ARG A 357 27.21 -21.73 1.94
N THR A 358 27.81 -22.21 3.01
CA THR A 358 27.31 -22.01 4.37
C THR A 358 27.94 -20.74 4.95
N SER A 359 27.16 -20.02 5.73
CA SER A 359 27.66 -18.95 6.58
C SER A 359 26.88 -18.97 7.87
N ASP A 360 27.60 -19.08 8.99
CA ASP A 360 27.01 -18.97 10.30
C ASP A 360 26.97 -17.50 10.71
N GLY A 361 25.83 -17.07 11.25
CA GLY A 361 25.69 -15.72 11.78
C GLY A 361 26.51 -15.56 13.06
N LEU A 362 26.95 -14.33 13.35
CA LEU A 362 27.73 -14.00 14.56
C LEU A 362 27.10 -14.49 15.88
N LEU A 363 25.78 -14.67 15.91
CA LEU A 363 25.03 -15.16 17.07
C LEU A 363 24.89 -16.70 17.10
N GLY A 364 25.05 -17.38 15.97
CA GLY A 364 25.07 -18.85 15.89
C GLY A 364 26.29 -19.42 16.58
N ASP A 365 27.48 -18.89 16.23
CA ASP A 365 28.76 -19.34 16.79
C ASP A 365 28.88 -19.13 18.31
N ARG A 366 28.22 -18.10 18.86
CA ARG A 366 28.38 -17.72 20.28
C ARG A 366 27.21 -18.08 21.18
N LEU A 367 25.99 -18.14 20.65
CA LEU A 367 24.77 -18.29 21.47
C LEU A 367 23.92 -19.50 21.07
N GLY A 368 24.34 -20.29 20.08
CA GLY A 368 23.65 -21.52 19.67
C GLY A 368 22.29 -21.29 19.02
N TYR A 369 22.04 -20.09 18.48
CA TYR A 369 20.81 -19.81 17.73
C TYR A 369 20.94 -20.20 16.27
N GLY A 370 19.87 -20.71 15.67
CA GLY A 370 19.83 -21.05 14.25
C GLY A 370 19.88 -19.82 13.34
N THR A 371 21.05 -19.20 13.24
CA THR A 371 21.33 -18.08 12.33
C THR A 371 22.08 -18.52 11.08
N GLY A 372 22.24 -19.83 10.89
CA GLY A 372 22.87 -20.43 9.74
C GLY A 372 22.15 -20.02 8.45
N VAL A 373 22.94 -19.72 7.43
CA VAL A 373 22.47 -19.41 6.09
C VAL A 373 23.17 -20.35 5.11
N LEU A 374 22.38 -21.10 4.35
CA LEU A 374 22.85 -21.86 3.21
C LEU A 374 22.47 -21.11 1.93
N ARG A 375 23.47 -20.69 1.16
CA ARG A 375 23.27 -20.05 -0.15
C ARG A 375 23.44 -21.10 -1.23
N LEU A 376 22.43 -21.21 -2.09
CA LEU A 376 22.43 -22.04 -3.29
C LEU A 376 22.71 -21.13 -4.48
N ARG A 377 23.91 -21.25 -5.05
CA ARG A 377 24.25 -20.55 -6.29
C ARG A 377 23.61 -21.27 -7.46
N ARG A 378 22.80 -20.55 -8.23
CA ARG A 378 22.06 -21.12 -9.37
C ARG A 378 22.82 -20.95 -10.67
N ARG A 379 22.57 -21.83 -11.65
CA ARG A 379 23.13 -21.70 -13.01
C ARG A 379 22.41 -20.58 -13.74
N GLU A 380 21.10 -20.51 -13.59
CA GLU A 380 20.26 -19.44 -14.13
C GLU A 380 19.45 -18.74 -13.03
N GLY A 381 19.37 -17.40 -13.11
CA GLY A 381 18.62 -16.57 -12.17
C GLY A 381 19.41 -16.13 -10.92
N ALA A 382 18.67 -15.62 -9.94
CA ALA A 382 19.25 -15.12 -8.68
C ALA A 382 19.52 -16.26 -7.69
N ASP A 383 20.60 -16.14 -6.91
CA ASP A 383 20.94 -17.08 -5.85
C ASP A 383 19.80 -17.25 -4.84
N ALA A 384 19.50 -18.50 -4.46
CA ALA A 384 18.53 -18.78 -3.41
C ALA A 384 19.21 -18.89 -2.05
N ARG A 385 18.49 -18.55 -0.98
CA ARG A 385 19.01 -18.55 0.39
C ARG A 385 18.05 -19.26 1.32
N LEU A 386 18.55 -20.31 1.98
CA LEU A 386 17.91 -20.90 3.14
C LEU A 386 18.48 -20.20 4.37
N VAL A 387 17.64 -19.42 5.04
CA VAL A 387 18.00 -18.60 6.20
C VAL A 387 17.42 -19.18 7.49
N PHE A 388 18.06 -18.85 8.62
CA PHE A 388 17.68 -19.25 9.97
C PHE A 388 17.70 -20.76 10.23
N LEU A 389 18.70 -21.44 9.67
CA LEU A 389 18.93 -22.86 9.88
C LEU A 389 19.65 -23.07 11.23
N SER A 390 19.17 -24.04 12.01
CA SER A 390 19.81 -24.49 13.25
C SER A 390 21.04 -25.37 13.00
N ASP A 391 21.05 -26.09 11.88
CA ASP A 391 22.10 -27.02 11.49
C ASP A 391 22.28 -26.98 9.97
N THR A 392 23.19 -26.09 9.53
CA THR A 392 23.47 -25.86 8.12
C THR A 392 24.14 -27.08 7.47
N GLU A 393 24.95 -27.82 8.23
CA GLU A 393 25.68 -29.00 7.76
C GLU A 393 24.74 -30.18 7.50
N ARG A 394 23.76 -30.40 8.39
CA ARG A 394 22.72 -31.41 8.16
C ARG A 394 21.98 -31.15 6.85
N VAL A 395 21.56 -29.91 6.61
CA VAL A 395 20.84 -29.52 5.38
C VAL A 395 21.73 -29.66 4.15
N LEU A 396 23.01 -29.32 4.26
CA LEU A 396 23.96 -29.53 3.17
C LEU A 396 24.14 -31.03 2.86
N SER A 397 24.19 -31.87 3.90
CA SER A 397 24.35 -33.33 3.74
C SER A 397 23.15 -34.01 3.08
N SER A 398 21.94 -33.49 3.28
CA SER A 398 20.74 -33.99 2.61
C SER A 398 20.64 -33.53 1.16
N LEU A 399 21.29 -32.42 0.78
CA LEU A 399 21.43 -31.99 -0.62
C LEU A 399 22.54 -32.72 -1.38
N GLY A 400 23.54 -33.24 -0.65
CA GLY A 400 24.67 -33.98 -1.20
C GLY A 400 24.38 -35.46 -1.50
N ARG A 401 23.32 -36.04 -0.93
CA ARG A 401 22.78 -37.37 -1.33
C ARG A 401 21.88 -37.18 -2.51
#